data_AF-A0A5E4TJS2-F1
#
_entry.id   AF-A0A5E4TJS2-F1
#
_cell.length_a   1.000
_cell.length_b   1.000
_cell.length_c   1.000
_cell.angle_alpha   90.00
_cell.angle_beta   90.00
_cell.angle_gamma   90.00
#
_symmetry.space_group_name_H-M   'P 1'
#
loop_
_entity.id
_entity.type
_entity.pdbx_description
1 polymer ?
#
loop_
_entity_poly.entity_id
_entity_poly.type
_entity_poly.pdbx_seq_one_letter_code
_entity_poly.pdbx_strand_id
1 'polypeptide(L)'
;MAIQPTPGLHESQSAIAVSWRTMMFDPASYIHAAHFVYPARFISPRQRAVINEMLIAGFRLDVHWPFDHVGMAERPWVLNWRRLPQVAYLMGCQARKASLCRRAALLRLPAWAYAFTQLPVLDAVPSTHSRPPSDGDLLADGFVRLMALAASLREPLRQRLPLLFPRIESCAGDLPDGLDVRLFVTALQYAKNHPHSPPDSGR
;
A
#
# COMPACT_ATOMS: atom_id res chain seq x y z
N MET A 1 22.75 -27.47 31.18
CA MET A 1 22.50 -26.09 30.73
C MET A 1 21.99 -26.14 29.30
N ALA A 2 20.67 -26.03 29.11
CA ALA A 2 20.06 -25.97 27.79
C ALA A 2 19.65 -24.52 27.50
N ILE A 3 20.10 -24.00 26.38
CA ILE A 3 19.86 -22.64 25.90
C ILE A 3 18.53 -22.63 25.12
N GLN A 4 17.52 -21.92 25.68
CA GLN A 4 16.47 -21.12 25.01
C GLN A 4 15.43 -21.83 24.08
N PRO A 5 14.22 -21.26 23.81
CA PRO A 5 14.01 -19.81 23.60
C PRO A 5 12.77 -19.13 24.21
N THR A 6 12.94 -17.82 24.25
CA THR A 6 12.10 -16.71 24.70
C THR A 6 10.77 -16.61 23.94
N PRO A 7 9.63 -16.33 24.60
CA PRO A 7 8.33 -16.24 23.95
C PRO A 7 8.12 -14.84 23.36
N GLY A 8 8.46 -14.64 22.08
CA GLY A 8 8.28 -13.35 21.42
C GLY A 8 8.07 -13.36 19.91
N LEU A 9 8.00 -14.54 19.25
CA LEU A 9 8.05 -14.64 17.79
C LEU A 9 6.95 -15.55 17.21
N HIS A 10 5.71 -15.36 17.65
CA HIS A 10 4.54 -16.02 17.07
C HIS A 10 3.55 -14.99 16.50
N GLU A 11 4.02 -14.08 15.62
CA GLU A 11 3.12 -13.59 14.56
C GLU A 11 2.61 -14.86 13.85
N SER A 12 1.39 -15.26 14.18
CA SER A 12 0.95 -16.64 13.97
C SER A 12 1.00 -16.95 12.49
N GLN A 13 1.60 -18.08 12.09
CA GLN A 13 1.59 -18.54 10.69
C GLN A 13 0.17 -18.46 10.08
N SER A 14 -0.86 -18.61 10.92
CA SER A 14 -2.26 -18.37 10.62
C SER A 14 -2.57 -16.98 10.04
N ALA A 15 -2.00 -15.90 10.59
CA ALA A 15 -2.30 -14.53 10.16
C ALA A 15 -1.75 -14.24 8.77
N ILE A 16 -0.53 -14.67 8.47
CA ILE A 16 0.04 -14.52 7.14
C ILE A 16 -0.66 -15.43 6.12
N ALA A 17 -1.06 -16.64 6.49
CA ALA A 17 -1.82 -17.53 5.61
C ALA A 17 -3.20 -16.95 5.26
N VAL A 18 -3.91 -16.37 6.23
CA VAL A 18 -5.19 -15.68 6.01
C VAL A 18 -5.00 -14.46 5.10
N SER A 19 -3.97 -13.65 5.36
CA SER A 19 -3.70 -12.45 4.57
C SER A 19 -3.30 -12.80 3.14
N TRP A 20 -2.45 -13.81 2.95
CA TRP A 20 -2.08 -14.35 1.64
C TRP A 20 -3.32 -14.86 0.89
N ARG A 21 -4.17 -15.66 1.53
CA ARG A 21 -5.39 -16.21 0.90
C ARG A 21 -6.34 -15.09 0.48
N THR A 22 -6.52 -14.09 1.34
CA THR A 22 -7.37 -12.92 1.06
C THR A 22 -6.81 -12.12 -0.11
N MET A 23 -5.50 -11.86 -0.13
CA MET A 23 -4.83 -11.18 -1.24
C MET A 23 -4.98 -11.96 -2.56
N MET A 24 -4.75 -13.28 -2.54
CA MET A 24 -4.74 -14.12 -3.75
C MET A 24 -6.13 -14.32 -4.34
N PHE A 25 -7.13 -14.58 -3.48
CA PHE A 25 -8.43 -15.13 -3.90
C PHE A 25 -9.64 -14.28 -3.50
N ASP A 26 -9.44 -13.15 -2.83
CA ASP A 26 -10.52 -12.23 -2.45
C ASP A 26 -10.29 -10.79 -2.94
N PRO A 27 -10.09 -10.56 -4.26
CA PRO A 27 -9.87 -9.23 -4.83
C PRO A 27 -11.01 -8.25 -4.57
N ALA A 28 -12.27 -8.72 -4.50
CA ALA A 28 -13.41 -7.88 -4.16
C ALA A 28 -13.31 -7.26 -2.75
N SER A 29 -12.35 -7.68 -1.93
CA SER A 29 -12.12 -7.18 -0.57
C SER A 29 -11.19 -5.97 -0.49
N TYR A 30 -10.45 -5.70 -1.56
CA TYR A 30 -9.41 -4.70 -1.57
C TYR A 30 -9.33 -3.90 -2.87
N ILE A 31 -9.97 -4.34 -3.95
CA ILE A 31 -10.01 -3.62 -5.22
C ILE A 31 -10.64 -2.24 -5.03
N HIS A 32 -9.99 -1.22 -5.57
CA HIS A 32 -10.46 0.14 -5.49
C HIS A 32 -11.73 0.35 -6.35
N ALA A 33 -12.62 1.23 -5.90
CA ALA A 33 -13.89 1.53 -6.57
C ALA A 33 -13.70 2.04 -8.01
N ALA A 34 -12.57 2.68 -8.31
CA ALA A 34 -12.20 3.13 -9.66
C ALA A 34 -11.96 1.99 -10.67
N HIS A 35 -11.75 0.77 -10.18
CA HIS A 35 -11.61 -0.45 -10.98
C HIS A 35 -12.89 -1.28 -10.98
N PHE A 36 -13.53 -1.40 -9.81
CA PHE A 36 -14.72 -2.23 -9.64
C PHE A 36 -15.55 -1.75 -8.46
N VAL A 37 -16.85 -1.50 -8.72
CA VAL A 37 -17.83 -1.21 -7.67
C VAL A 37 -18.62 -2.49 -7.38
N TYR A 38 -18.53 -2.98 -6.15
CA TYR A 38 -19.20 -4.21 -5.76
C TYR A 38 -20.72 -4.05 -5.80
N PRO A 39 -21.47 -4.86 -6.57
CA PRO A 39 -22.92 -4.71 -6.64
C PRO A 39 -23.60 -5.20 -5.36
N ALA A 40 -24.28 -4.28 -4.65
CA ALA A 40 -24.89 -4.53 -3.33
C ALA A 40 -25.86 -5.72 -3.27
N ARG A 41 -26.46 -6.11 -4.40
CA ARG A 41 -27.37 -7.26 -4.54
C ARG A 41 -26.70 -8.63 -4.35
N PHE A 42 -25.38 -8.72 -4.36
CA PHE A 42 -24.64 -9.98 -4.24
C PHE A 42 -24.08 -10.18 -2.83
N ILE A 43 -24.90 -10.69 -1.91
CA ILE A 43 -24.56 -10.74 -0.48
C ILE A 43 -23.99 -12.11 -0.07
N SER A 44 -24.26 -13.17 -0.83
CA SER A 44 -23.88 -14.53 -0.40
C SER A 44 -22.40 -14.83 -0.63
N PRO A 45 -21.76 -15.66 0.23
CA PRO A 45 -20.37 -16.07 0.03
C PRO A 45 -20.11 -16.75 -1.33
N ARG A 46 -21.09 -17.51 -1.84
CA ARG A 46 -20.99 -18.14 -3.16
C ARG A 46 -21.00 -17.11 -4.30
N GLN A 47 -21.84 -16.07 -4.20
CA GLN A 47 -21.83 -14.99 -5.18
C GLN A 47 -20.51 -14.21 -5.15
N ARG A 48 -19.97 -13.96 -3.95
CA ARG A 48 -18.65 -13.34 -3.79
C ARG A 48 -17.54 -14.17 -4.42
N ALA A 49 -17.55 -15.50 -4.24
CA ALA A 49 -16.58 -16.39 -4.88
C ALA A 49 -16.60 -16.28 -6.41
N VAL A 50 -17.80 -16.29 -7.01
CA VAL A 50 -17.95 -16.11 -8.47
C VAL A 50 -17.44 -14.73 -8.92
N ILE A 51 -17.74 -13.66 -8.18
CA ILE A 51 -17.20 -12.32 -8.49
C ILE A 51 -15.67 -12.31 -8.40
N ASN A 52 -15.09 -12.93 -7.37
CA ASN A 52 -13.64 -13.02 -7.22
C ASN A 52 -12.99 -13.80 -8.37
N GLU A 53 -13.58 -14.90 -8.81
CA GLU A 53 -13.13 -15.65 -10.00
C GLU A 53 -13.20 -14.79 -11.27
N MET A 54 -14.30 -14.05 -11.46
CA MET A 54 -14.45 -13.12 -12.59
C MET A 54 -13.40 -12.00 -12.55
N LEU A 55 -13.09 -11.45 -11.38
CA LEU A 55 -12.05 -10.43 -11.22
C LEU A 55 -10.65 -11.02 -11.51
N ILE A 56 -10.34 -12.20 -10.97
CA ILE A 56 -9.06 -12.88 -11.22
C ILE A 56 -8.88 -13.13 -12.72
N ALA A 57 -9.90 -13.66 -13.39
CA ALA A 57 -9.85 -13.90 -14.83
C ALA A 57 -9.78 -12.60 -15.64
N GLY A 58 -10.62 -11.62 -15.31
CA GLY A 58 -10.72 -10.34 -16.03
C GLY A 58 -9.45 -9.49 -15.96
N PHE A 59 -8.80 -9.46 -14.81
CA PHE A 59 -7.51 -8.78 -14.61
C PHE A 59 -6.29 -9.68 -14.92
N ARG A 60 -6.51 -10.93 -15.35
CA ARG A 60 -5.46 -11.92 -15.64
C ARG A 60 -4.48 -12.11 -14.48
N LEU A 61 -5.01 -12.13 -13.25
CA LEU A 61 -4.20 -12.24 -12.05
C LEU A 61 -3.62 -13.64 -11.92
N ASP A 62 -2.30 -13.73 -11.77
CA ASP A 62 -1.62 -14.99 -11.54
C ASP A 62 -2.04 -15.56 -10.18
N VAL A 63 -2.39 -16.84 -10.18
CA VAL A 63 -2.79 -17.62 -9.00
C VAL A 63 -1.74 -18.66 -8.61
N HIS A 64 -0.70 -18.85 -9.43
CA HIS A 64 0.36 -19.84 -9.24
C HIS A 64 1.47 -19.34 -8.32
N TRP A 65 1.11 -19.03 -7.08
CA TRP A 65 2.08 -18.68 -6.06
C TRP A 65 1.76 -19.36 -4.74
N PRO A 66 2.34 -20.54 -4.46
CA PRO A 66 2.02 -21.30 -3.26
C PRO A 66 2.40 -20.54 -1.99
N PHE A 67 1.60 -20.68 -0.94
CA PHE A 67 1.82 -20.00 0.34
C PHE A 67 3.21 -20.27 0.93
N ASP A 68 3.73 -21.50 0.81
CA ASP A 68 5.04 -21.87 1.35
C ASP A 68 6.21 -21.11 0.70
N HIS A 69 5.95 -20.48 -0.45
CA HIS A 69 6.94 -19.67 -1.13
C HIS A 69 7.01 -18.25 -0.57
N VAL A 70 6.04 -17.79 0.26
CA VAL A 70 6.05 -16.43 0.83
C VAL A 70 7.30 -16.22 1.70
N GLY A 71 8.29 -15.51 1.14
CA GLY A 71 9.59 -15.28 1.75
C GLY A 71 9.57 -14.04 2.66
N MET A 72 10.72 -13.77 3.29
CA MET A 72 10.89 -12.66 4.23
C MET A 72 10.63 -11.28 3.60
N ALA A 73 10.96 -11.13 2.31
CA ALA A 73 10.73 -9.89 1.57
C ALA A 73 9.23 -9.61 1.34
N GLU A 74 8.42 -10.64 1.12
CA GLU A 74 6.98 -10.49 0.85
C GLU A 74 6.12 -10.41 2.11
N ARG A 75 6.55 -10.97 3.26
CA ARG A 75 5.72 -10.98 4.49
C ARG A 75 5.19 -9.60 4.88
N PRO A 76 6.00 -8.52 4.89
CA PRO A 76 5.52 -7.19 5.27
C PRO A 76 4.40 -6.68 4.37
N TRP A 77 4.42 -7.04 3.08
CA TRP A 77 3.42 -6.66 2.09
C TRP A 77 2.13 -7.46 2.27
N VAL A 78 2.25 -8.78 2.37
CA VAL A 78 1.11 -9.69 2.52
C VAL A 78 0.36 -9.41 3.81
N LEU A 79 1.07 -9.30 4.94
CA LEU A 79 0.46 -9.05 6.26
C LEU A 79 -0.24 -7.69 6.34
N ASN A 80 0.21 -6.71 5.56
CA ASN A 80 -0.29 -5.35 5.62
C ASN A 80 -0.98 -4.92 4.32
N TRP A 81 -1.48 -5.88 3.53
CA TRP A 81 -1.99 -5.65 2.18
C TRP A 81 -2.98 -4.47 2.10
N ARG A 82 -3.96 -4.42 3.00
CA ARG A 82 -4.97 -3.36 3.05
C ARG A 82 -4.46 -2.01 3.56
N ARG A 83 -3.26 -1.95 4.11
CA ARG A 83 -2.62 -0.73 4.61
C ARG A 83 -1.70 -0.09 3.57
N LEU A 84 -1.36 -0.81 2.49
CA LEU A 84 -0.45 -0.32 1.46
C LEU A 84 -0.88 1.03 0.85
N PRO A 85 -2.18 1.34 0.62
CA PRO A 85 -2.59 2.68 0.19
C PRO A 85 -2.25 3.77 1.20
N GLN A 86 -2.45 3.51 2.50
CA GLN A 86 -2.07 4.44 3.55
C GLN A 86 -0.55 4.63 3.59
N VAL A 87 0.20 3.53 3.47
CA VAL A 87 1.67 3.56 3.43
C VAL A 87 2.15 4.41 2.25
N ALA A 88 1.64 4.17 1.05
CA ALA A 88 1.95 4.99 -0.12
C ALA A 88 1.67 6.48 0.13
N TYR A 89 0.49 6.82 0.64
CA TYR A 89 0.15 8.20 0.95
C TYR A 89 1.16 8.87 1.92
N LEU A 90 1.57 8.16 2.98
CA LEU A 90 2.60 8.63 3.92
C LEU A 90 3.96 8.82 3.24
N MET A 91 4.34 7.89 2.36
CA MET A 91 5.57 7.99 1.58
C MET A 91 5.56 9.24 0.68
N GLY A 92 4.45 9.50 0.01
CA GLY A 92 4.28 10.72 -0.81
C GLY A 92 4.32 12.00 0.01
N CYS A 93 3.69 12.02 1.19
CA CYS A 93 3.76 13.17 2.10
C CYS A 93 5.20 13.50 2.51
N GLN A 94 6.01 12.49 2.85
CA GLN A 94 7.42 12.68 3.18
C GLN A 94 8.24 13.14 1.97
N ALA A 95 8.04 12.52 0.81
CA ALA A 95 8.72 12.89 -0.43
C ALA A 95 8.44 14.34 -0.85
N ARG A 96 7.22 14.83 -0.60
CA ARG A 96 6.77 16.19 -0.94
C ARG A 96 6.77 17.14 0.25
N LYS A 97 7.47 16.81 1.34
CA LYS A 97 7.50 17.62 2.58
C LYS A 97 7.86 19.08 2.33
N ALA A 98 8.90 19.35 1.53
CA ALA A 98 9.29 20.72 1.18
C ALA A 98 8.18 21.47 0.42
N SER A 99 7.50 20.80 -0.51
CA SER A 99 6.37 21.35 -1.26
C SER A 99 5.20 21.69 -0.35
N LEU A 100 4.92 20.81 0.62
CA LEU A 100 3.83 20.95 1.58
C LEU A 100 4.08 22.10 2.57
N CYS A 101 5.33 22.34 2.97
CA CYS A 101 5.68 23.48 3.82
C CYS A 101 5.34 24.84 3.16
N ARG A 102 5.25 24.90 1.83
CA ARG A 102 4.86 26.12 1.13
C ARG A 102 3.36 26.37 1.26
N ARG A 103 3.00 27.65 1.45
CA ARG A 103 1.60 28.12 1.48
C ARG A 103 0.72 27.38 2.50
N ALA A 104 1.30 26.91 3.60
CA ALA A 104 0.63 26.15 4.64
C ALA A 104 -0.12 24.89 4.15
N ALA A 105 0.26 24.31 3.01
CA ALA A 105 -0.38 23.11 2.47
C ALA A 105 -0.25 21.91 3.43
N LEU A 106 0.81 21.88 4.21
CA LEU A 106 1.04 20.91 5.28
C LEU A 106 -0.10 20.89 6.32
N LEU A 107 -0.70 22.05 6.63
CA LEU A 107 -1.81 22.17 7.59
C LEU A 107 -3.14 21.65 7.03
N ARG A 108 -3.21 21.39 5.71
CA ARG A 108 -4.39 20.81 5.07
C ARG A 108 -4.41 19.29 5.11
N LEU A 109 -3.31 18.66 5.48
CA LEU A 109 -3.23 17.21 5.60
C LEU A 109 -4.13 16.71 6.74
N PRO A 110 -4.66 15.48 6.64
CA PRO A 110 -5.22 14.79 7.80
C PRO A 110 -4.22 14.74 8.97
N ALA A 111 -4.71 14.84 10.21
CA ALA A 111 -3.87 14.95 11.39
C ALA A 111 -2.81 13.83 11.52
N TRP A 112 -3.17 12.60 11.16
CA TRP A 112 -2.26 11.45 11.17
C TRP A 112 -1.14 11.58 10.12
N ALA A 113 -1.46 12.10 8.93
CA ALA A 113 -0.47 12.31 7.87
C ALA A 113 0.43 13.51 8.20
N TYR A 114 -0.15 14.57 8.75
CA TYR A 114 0.60 15.72 9.26
C TYR A 114 1.64 15.26 10.30
N ALA A 115 1.21 14.52 11.32
CA ALA A 115 2.09 14.03 12.39
C ALA A 115 3.24 13.17 11.84
N PHE A 116 2.95 12.25 10.91
CA PHE A 116 4.00 11.46 10.26
C PHE A 116 4.97 12.32 9.43
N THR A 117 4.46 13.32 8.70
CA THR A 117 5.29 14.18 7.83
C THR A 117 6.28 15.03 8.63
N GLN A 118 5.96 15.35 9.89
CA GLN A 118 6.89 16.05 10.79
C GLN A 118 8.13 15.22 11.14
N LEU A 119 8.04 13.89 11.09
CA LEU A 119 9.18 13.02 11.41
C LEU A 119 10.35 13.25 10.44
N PRO A 120 11.61 13.17 10.92
CA PRO A 120 12.80 13.33 10.10
C PRO A 120 13.16 12.01 9.36
N VAL A 121 12.28 11.55 8.46
CA VAL A 121 12.46 10.28 7.74
C VAL A 121 13.27 10.45 6.46
N LEU A 122 13.02 11.52 5.72
CA LEU A 122 13.76 11.93 4.52
C LEU A 122 14.18 13.39 4.66
N ASP A 123 15.29 13.73 4.00
CA ASP A 123 15.68 15.12 3.83
C ASP A 123 14.73 15.83 2.87
N ALA A 124 14.41 17.08 3.19
CA ALA A 124 13.47 17.86 2.40
C ALA A 124 14.12 18.28 1.07
N VAL A 125 13.69 17.67 -0.04
CA VAL A 125 14.19 18.02 -1.38
C VAL A 125 13.50 19.29 -1.89
N PRO A 126 14.24 20.31 -2.37
CA PRO A 126 13.65 21.53 -2.89
C PRO A 126 12.70 21.22 -4.05
N SER A 127 11.56 21.88 -4.01
CA SER A 127 10.46 21.53 -4.90
C SER A 127 10.48 22.36 -6.18
N THR A 128 10.55 21.65 -7.31
CA THR A 128 10.55 22.23 -8.66
C THR A 128 9.17 22.70 -9.13
N HIS A 129 8.09 22.20 -8.52
CA HIS A 129 6.73 22.54 -8.89
C HIS A 129 6.26 23.88 -8.30
N SER A 130 5.42 24.61 -9.03
CA SER A 130 4.88 25.91 -8.59
C SER A 130 3.64 25.80 -7.69
N ARG A 131 2.87 24.70 -7.80
CA ARG A 131 1.63 24.47 -7.03
C ARG A 131 1.89 23.54 -5.82
N PRO A 132 1.22 23.74 -4.68
CA PRO A 132 1.18 22.71 -3.63
C PRO A 132 0.54 21.42 -4.15
N PRO A 133 1.05 20.24 -3.74
CA PRO A 133 0.48 18.95 -4.12
C PRO A 133 -0.92 18.78 -3.50
N SER A 134 -1.81 18.15 -4.26
CA SER A 134 -3.09 17.63 -3.79
C SER A 134 -2.92 16.24 -3.19
N ASP A 135 -3.93 15.74 -2.47
CA ASP A 135 -3.89 14.38 -1.89
C ASP A 135 -3.71 13.29 -2.97
N GLY A 136 -4.27 13.50 -4.17
CA GLY A 136 -4.06 12.63 -5.33
C GLY A 136 -2.62 12.64 -5.82
N ASP A 137 -1.97 13.80 -5.86
CA ASP A 137 -0.54 13.92 -6.21
C ASP A 137 0.33 13.19 -5.16
N LEU A 138 0.01 13.33 -3.87
CA LEU A 138 0.71 12.65 -2.79
C LEU A 138 0.53 11.12 -2.87
N LEU A 139 -0.68 10.65 -3.16
CA LEU A 139 -0.94 9.22 -3.31
C LEU A 139 -0.22 8.66 -4.55
N ALA A 140 -0.20 9.40 -5.65
CA ALA A 140 0.50 9.02 -6.88
C ALA A 140 2.01 8.91 -6.67
N ASP A 141 2.65 9.92 -6.05
CA ASP A 141 4.07 9.90 -5.72
C ASP A 141 4.42 8.71 -4.81
N GLY A 142 3.57 8.47 -3.82
CA GLY A 142 3.66 7.32 -2.92
C GLY A 142 3.54 5.98 -3.64
N PHE A 143 2.58 5.88 -4.55
CA PHE A 143 2.33 4.70 -5.37
C PHE A 143 3.53 4.38 -6.27
N VAL A 144 4.11 5.37 -6.95
CA VAL A 144 5.29 5.18 -7.80
C VAL A 144 6.47 4.62 -6.98
N ARG A 145 6.73 5.19 -5.80
CA ARG A 145 7.78 4.69 -4.89
C ARG A 145 7.50 3.27 -4.40
N LEU A 146 6.24 2.98 -4.07
CA LEU A 146 5.83 1.66 -3.62
C LEU A 146 5.96 0.63 -4.77
N MET A 147 5.60 0.99 -6.00
CA MET A 147 5.77 0.15 -7.18
C MET A 147 7.25 -0.10 -7.48
N ALA A 148 8.12 0.90 -7.32
CA ALA A 148 9.56 0.73 -7.47
C ALA A 148 10.13 -0.27 -6.44
N LEU A 149 9.69 -0.20 -5.18
CA LEU A 149 10.04 -1.18 -4.16
C LEU A 149 9.47 -2.58 -4.47
N ALA A 150 8.27 -2.64 -5.04
CA ALA A 150 7.63 -3.89 -5.40
C ALA A 150 8.24 -4.54 -6.65
N ALA A 151 9.07 -3.84 -7.43
CA ALA A 151 9.58 -4.30 -8.73
C ALA A 151 10.32 -5.65 -8.65
N SER A 152 11.02 -5.92 -7.54
CA SER A 152 11.74 -7.19 -7.32
C SER A 152 10.88 -8.31 -6.71
N LEU A 153 9.61 -8.01 -6.37
CA LEU A 153 8.69 -8.98 -5.78
C LEU A 153 8.06 -9.87 -6.86
N ARG A 154 7.46 -10.97 -6.39
CA ARG A 154 6.79 -11.93 -7.26
C ARG A 154 5.61 -11.31 -7.99
N GLU A 155 5.39 -11.80 -9.21
CA GLU A 155 4.38 -11.33 -10.15
C GLU A 155 2.96 -11.22 -9.54
N PRO A 156 2.41 -12.23 -8.81
CA PRO A 156 1.07 -12.12 -8.25
C PRO A 156 0.86 -10.93 -7.33
N LEU A 157 1.91 -10.52 -6.60
CA LEU A 157 1.89 -9.36 -5.72
C LEU A 157 1.93 -8.07 -6.55
N ARG A 158 2.87 -7.99 -7.51
CA ARG A 158 3.00 -6.83 -8.41
C ARG A 158 1.74 -6.57 -9.23
N GLN A 159 1.04 -7.60 -9.70
CA GLN A 159 -0.20 -7.46 -10.46
C GLN A 159 -1.36 -6.93 -9.63
N ARG A 160 -1.44 -7.35 -8.36
CA ARG A 160 -2.53 -6.98 -7.47
C ARG A 160 -2.31 -5.63 -6.80
N LEU A 161 -1.07 -5.19 -6.66
CA LEU A 161 -0.73 -3.95 -5.98
C LEU A 161 -1.42 -2.72 -6.61
N PRO A 162 -1.43 -2.50 -7.94
CA PRO A 162 -2.16 -1.40 -8.56
C PRO A 162 -3.66 -1.40 -8.28
N LEU A 163 -4.28 -2.58 -8.08
CA LEU A 163 -5.72 -2.69 -7.83
C LEU A 163 -6.15 -2.08 -6.49
N LEU A 164 -5.21 -1.84 -5.57
CA LEU A 164 -5.46 -1.18 -4.29
C LEU A 164 -5.65 0.34 -4.41
N PHE A 165 -5.31 0.92 -5.55
CA PHE A 165 -5.25 2.36 -5.77
C PHE A 165 -6.33 2.81 -6.76
N PRO A 166 -6.67 4.12 -6.79
CA PRO A 166 -7.36 4.67 -7.95
C PRO A 166 -6.52 4.48 -9.22
N ARG A 167 -7.13 4.74 -10.38
CA ARG A 167 -6.39 4.75 -11.66
C ARG A 167 -5.39 5.89 -11.64
N ILE A 168 -4.13 5.58 -11.34
CA ILE A 168 -3.03 6.52 -11.33
C ILE A 168 -2.33 6.42 -12.69
N GLU A 169 -2.34 7.51 -13.43
CA GLU A 169 -1.53 7.64 -14.65
C GLU A 169 -0.10 7.97 -14.22
N SER A 170 0.81 7.00 -14.36
CA SER A 170 2.22 7.21 -14.03
C SER A 170 2.82 8.24 -15.00
N CYS A 171 3.20 9.42 -14.49
CA CYS A 171 3.98 10.37 -15.27
C CYS A 171 5.45 9.90 -15.28
N ALA A 172 6.03 9.72 -16.47
CA ALA A 172 7.37 9.13 -16.64
C ALA A 172 8.53 9.94 -16.01
N GLY A 173 8.26 11.16 -15.51
CA GLY A 173 9.25 12.05 -14.90
C GLY A 173 9.41 11.93 -13.37
N ASP A 174 8.56 11.15 -12.69
CA ASP A 174 8.49 11.13 -11.22
C ASP A 174 9.16 9.90 -10.57
N LEU A 175 10.07 9.23 -11.28
CA LEU A 175 10.78 8.07 -10.74
C LEU A 175 11.66 8.52 -9.55
N PRO A 176 11.58 7.86 -8.38
CA PRO A 176 12.43 8.23 -7.26
C PRO A 176 13.90 7.96 -7.58
N ASP A 177 14.79 8.84 -7.09
CA ASP A 177 16.24 8.74 -7.25
C ASP A 177 16.84 7.46 -6.61
N GLY A 178 16.07 6.75 -5.77
CA GLY A 178 16.48 5.51 -5.14
C GLY A 178 15.34 4.72 -4.50
N LEU A 179 15.66 3.51 -4.02
CA LEU A 179 14.72 2.66 -3.30
C LEU A 179 14.60 3.10 -1.83
N ASP A 180 13.49 3.72 -1.46
CA ASP A 180 13.28 4.23 -0.10
C ASP A 180 12.82 3.15 0.90
N VAL A 181 13.62 2.10 1.09
CA VAL A 181 13.29 1.00 2.01
C VAL A 181 13.04 1.51 3.43
N ARG A 182 13.87 2.46 3.91
CA ARG A 182 13.68 3.09 5.23
C ARG A 182 12.33 3.76 5.34
N LEU A 183 11.96 4.57 4.34
CA LEU A 183 10.69 5.28 4.31
C LEU A 183 9.52 4.29 4.32
N PHE A 184 9.59 3.23 3.52
CA PHE A 184 8.56 2.18 3.50
C PHE A 184 8.40 1.52 4.88
N VAL A 185 9.49 1.09 5.51
CA VAL A 185 9.44 0.43 6.82
C VAL A 185 8.87 1.37 7.88
N THR A 186 9.31 2.63 7.92
CA THR A 186 8.81 3.62 8.88
C THR A 186 7.34 3.96 8.64
N ALA A 187 6.92 4.15 7.38
CA ALA A 187 5.53 4.40 7.03
C ALA A 187 4.63 3.19 7.37
N LEU A 188 5.12 1.97 7.14
CA LEU A 188 4.42 0.73 7.47
C LEU A 188 4.23 0.58 8.99
N GLN A 189 5.28 0.81 9.77
CA GLN A 189 5.21 0.78 11.24
C GLN A 189 4.24 1.85 11.76
N TYR A 190 4.28 3.06 11.21
CA TYR A 190 3.35 4.11 11.59
C TYR A 190 1.90 3.74 11.25
N ALA A 191 1.64 3.25 10.03
CA ALA A 191 0.32 2.83 9.58
C ALA A 191 -0.24 1.66 10.41
N LYS A 192 0.61 0.78 10.96
CA LYS A 192 0.19 -0.27 11.90
C LYS A 192 -0.38 0.34 13.19
N ASN A 193 0.30 1.35 13.73
CA ASN A 193 -0.07 2.01 14.99
C ASN A 193 -1.21 3.04 14.84
N HIS A 194 -1.39 3.60 13.64
CA HIS A 194 -2.39 4.61 13.34
C HIS A 194 -3.19 4.23 12.07
N PRO A 195 -4.10 3.24 12.15
CA PRO A 195 -4.88 2.80 10.98
C PRO A 195 -5.81 3.89 10.44
N HIS A 196 -5.57 4.34 9.21
CA HIS A 196 -6.43 5.29 8.50
C HIS A 196 -6.54 4.92 7.02
N SER A 197 -7.54 5.49 6.35
CA SER A 197 -7.67 5.37 4.89
C SER A 197 -7.27 6.73 4.28
N PRO A 198 -6.44 6.76 3.22
CA PRO A 198 -6.02 8.03 2.63
C PRO A 198 -7.21 8.76 1.98
N PRO A 199 -7.15 10.09 1.81
CA PRO A 199 -8.16 10.81 1.03
C PRO A 199 -8.24 10.20 -0.37
N ASP A 200 -9.46 9.99 -0.89
CA ASP A 200 -9.76 9.30 -2.16
C ASP A 200 -9.59 7.76 -2.18
N SER A 201 -9.55 7.08 -1.02
CA SER A 201 -9.44 5.61 -0.95
C SER A 201 -10.71 4.79 -1.28
N GLY A 202 -11.72 5.40 -1.91
CA GLY A 202 -12.86 4.71 -2.50
C GLY A 202 -13.66 3.78 -1.57
N ARG A 203 -13.66 4.04 -0.25
CA ARG A 203 -14.50 3.32 0.72
C ARG A 203 -15.84 4.01 0.92
#